data_AF-A0A562QD27-F1
#
_entry.id   AF-A0A562QD27-F1
#
_cell.length_a   1.000
_cell.length_b   1.000
_cell.length_c   1.000
_cell.angle_alpha   90.00
_cell.angle_beta   90.00
_cell.angle_gamma   90.00
#
_symmetry.space_group_name_H-M   'P 1'
#
loop_
_entity.id
_entity.type
_entity.pdbx_description
1 polymer ?
#
loop_
_entity_poly.entity_id
_entity_poly.type
_entity_poly.pdbx_seq_one_letter_code
_entity_poly.pdbx_strand_id
1 'polypeptide(L)' 'MRPLQISAETAQTLAKSLNVPIEQIMHMPQHILLAKLAQLQEKEKNEE' A
#
# COMPACT_ATOMS: atom_id res chain seq x y z
N MET A 1 9.02 16.63 0.93
CA MET A 1 8.51 15.24 0.88
C MET A 1 9.26 14.46 1.95
N ARG A 2 8.62 14.12 3.08
CA ARG A 2 9.24 13.21 4.05
C ARG A 2 9.27 11.82 3.41
N PRO A 3 10.43 11.16 3.30
CA PRO A 3 10.47 9.79 2.78
C PRO A 3 9.61 8.90 3.68
N LEU A 4 8.90 7.96 3.07
CA LEU A 4 8.15 6.97 3.83
C LEU A 4 9.11 6.22 4.75
N GLN A 5 8.85 6.27 6.04
CA GLN A 5 9.61 5.56 7.07
C GLN A 5 9.05 4.13 7.19
N ILE A 6 9.02 3.39 6.08
CA ILE A 6 8.59 1.99 6.07
C ILE A 6 9.80 1.08 5.98
N SER A 7 9.79 -0.02 6.72
CA SER A 7 10.83 -1.04 6.59
C SER A 7 10.66 -1.78 5.25
N ALA A 8 11.73 -2.41 4.78
CA ALA A 8 11.70 -3.25 3.58
C ALA A 8 10.71 -4.43 3.74
N GLU A 9 10.54 -4.94 4.96
CA GLU A 9 9.57 -5.98 5.28
C GLU A 9 8.13 -5.49 5.13
N THR A 10 7.81 -4.31 5.68
CA THR A 10 6.48 -3.70 5.51
C THR A 10 6.17 -3.41 4.04
N ALA A 11 7.16 -2.93 3.29
CA ALA A 11 7.01 -2.68 1.86
C ALA A 11 6.71 -3.97 1.08
N GLN A 12 7.35 -5.09 1.41
CA GLN A 12 7.07 -6.40 0.79
C GLN A 12 5.65 -6.88 1.08
N THR A 13 5.19 -6.76 2.32
CA THR A 13 3.83 -7.17 2.70
C THR A 13 2.79 -6.31 2.00
N LEU A 14 2.97 -4.98 2.01
CA LEU A 14 2.08 -4.07 1.32
C LEU A 14 2.05 -4.31 -0.20
N ALA A 15 3.20 -4.63 -0.80
CA ALA A 15 3.30 -4.92 -2.24
C ALA A 15 2.47 -6.15 -2.63
N LYS A 16 2.50 -7.19 -1.78
CA LYS A 16 1.69 -8.40 -1.96
C LYS A 16 0.20 -8.11 -1.77
N SER A 17 -0.19 -7.44 -0.68
CA SER A 17 -1.61 -7.14 -0.39
C SER A 17 -2.24 -6.23 -1.43
N LEU A 18 -1.51 -5.20 -1.89
CA LEU A 18 -2.00 -4.23 -2.86
C LEU A 18 -1.77 -4.68 -4.32
N ASN A 19 -1.14 -5.85 -4.51
CA ASN A 19 -0.73 -6.40 -5.81
C ASN A 19 -0.02 -5.35 -6.70
N VAL A 20 0.92 -4.61 -6.12
CA VAL A 20 1.74 -3.58 -6.79
C VAL A 20 3.23 -3.81 -6.56
N PRO A 21 4.10 -3.38 -7.48
CA PRO A 21 5.55 -3.52 -7.33
C PRO A 21 6.08 -2.83 -6.07
N ILE A 22 7.09 -3.44 -5.44
CA ILE A 22 7.69 -2.89 -4.21
C ILE A 22 8.41 -1.56 -4.46
N GLU A 23 9.03 -1.40 -5.62
CA GLU A 23 9.66 -0.15 -6.06
C GLU A 23 8.62 0.98 -6.08
N GLN A 24 7.42 0.68 -6.57
CA GLN A 24 6.34 1.64 -6.62
C GLN A 24 5.86 2.02 -5.21
N ILE A 25 5.82 1.08 -4.25
CA ILE A 25 5.47 1.37 -2.86
C ILE A 25 6.51 2.26 -2.19
N MET A 26 7.80 1.99 -2.40
CA MET A 26 8.91 2.75 -1.80
C MET A 26 8.96 4.20 -2.28
N HIS A 27 8.49 4.46 -3.51
CA HIS A 27 8.38 5.81 -4.08
C HIS A 27 6.99 6.41 -3.97
N MET A 28 6.01 5.67 -3.44
CA MET A 28 4.63 6.14 -3.36
C MET A 28 4.52 7.26 -2.31
N PRO A 29 3.72 8.31 -2.56
CA PRO A 29 3.37 9.24 -1.50
C PRO A 29 2.38 8.59 -0.51
N GLN A 30 2.52 8.92 0.78
CA GLN A 30 1.77 8.32 1.88
C GLN A 30 0.24 8.35 1.71
N HIS A 31 -0.31 9.46 1.20
CA HIS A 31 -1.77 9.60 1.03
C HIS A 31 -2.32 8.66 -0.05
N ILE A 32 -1.53 8.30 -1.07
CA ILE A 32 -1.96 7.33 -2.10
C ILE A 32 -1.99 5.91 -1.52
N LEU A 33 -1.00 5.55 -0.69
CA LEU A 33 -1.02 4.26 0.00
C LEU A 33 -2.26 4.11 0.88
N LEU A 34 -2.62 5.15 1.64
CA LEU A 34 -3.83 5.16 2.46
C LEU A 34 -5.10 5.01 1.61
N ALA A 35 -5.19 5.71 0.48
CA ALA A 35 -6.33 5.59 -0.42
C ALA A 35 -6.47 4.18 -1.01
N LYS A 36 -5.36 3.55 -1.42
CA LYS A 36 -5.40 2.17 -1.95
C LYS A 36 -5.74 1.13 -0.87
N LEU A 37 -5.29 1.33 0.36
CA LEU A 37 -5.65 0.47 1.50
C LEU A 37 -7.15 0.58 1.81
N ALA A 38 -7.71 1.80 1.80
CA ALA A 38 -9.15 1.99 1.96
C ALA A 38 -9.94 1.30 0.84
N GLN A 39 -9.48 1.42 -0.42
CA GLN A 39 -10.09 0.72 -1.56
C GLN A 39 -10.02 -0.80 -1.44
N LEU A 40 -8.94 -1.37 -0.90
CA LEU A 40 -8.86 -2.80 -0.62
C LEU A 40 -9.90 -3.23 0.40
N GLN A 41 -10.00 -2.52 1.53
CA GLN A 41 -10.97 -2.84 2.57
C GLN A 41 -12.41 -2.71 2.09
N GLU A 42 -12.70 -1.70 1.26
CA GLU A 42 -14.03 -1.55 0.65
C GLU A 42 -14.34 -2.71 -0.31
N LYS A 43 -13.37 -3.18 -1.10
CA LYS A 43 -13.56 -4.35 -1.99
C LYS A 43 -13.79 -5.62 -1.20
N GLU A 44 -12.99 -5.88 -0.16
CA GLU A 44 -13.16 -7.04 0.72
C GLU A 44 -14.54 -7.02 1.39
N LYS A 45 -15.02 -5.84 1.81
CA LYS A 45 -16.33 -5.68 2.44
C LYS A 45 -17.51 -5.82 1.48
N ASN A 46 -17.33 -5.53 0.19
CA ASN A 46 -18.39 -5.65 -0.82
C ASN A 46 -18.43 -7.03 -1.49
N GLU A 47 -17.47 -7.91 -1.20
CA GLU A 47 -17.42 -9.31 -1.65
C GLU A 47 -17.99 -10.31 -0.61
N GLU A 48 -18.56 -9.82 0.51
CA GLU A 48 -19.39 -10.58 1.48
C GLU A 48 -20.90 -10.39 1.24
#